data_AF-A0A286R7V5-F1
#
_entry.id   AF-A0A286R7V5-F1
#
_cell.length_a   1.000
_cell.length_b   1.000
_cell.length_c   1.000
_cell.angle_alpha   90.00
_cell.angle_beta   90.00
_cell.angle_gamma   90.00
#
_symmetry.space_group_name_H-M   'P 1'
#
loop_
_entity.id
_entity.type
_entity.pdbx_description
1 polymer ?
#
loop_
_entity_poly.entity_id
_entity_poly.type
_entity_poly.pdbx_seq_one_letter_code
_entity_poly.pdbx_strand_id
1 'polypeptide(L)'
;MKKITKYLSLFLLTVTLVFGMKNIASAQTIHTVQSGDTMWKIAVKYQVGVQEIIQANKQIGNPNLIYPGQTVQIPSTAQATISMESQVVQLVNEERAKVGLTPLKENWELARVARFKSQDMIDHRYFSHQSPTYGTPFQMIKDFGLTYNAAGENIAAGQTSAQAVVTAWMNSDGHRKNILSSQFTEIGVGYVKGGSHGHYWTQMFISK
;
A
#
# COMPACT_ATOMS: atom_id res chain seq x y z
N MET A 1 22.39 -16.95 -74.50
CA MET A 1 23.55 -16.89 -73.57
C MET A 1 23.03 -16.93 -72.14
N LYS A 2 23.49 -17.91 -71.36
CA LYS A 2 23.10 -18.25 -69.98
C LYS A 2 23.42 -17.14 -68.98
N LYS A 3 22.58 -16.91 -67.96
CA LYS A 3 22.91 -16.67 -66.53
C LYS A 3 21.64 -16.94 -65.69
N ILE A 4 21.39 -18.17 -65.24
CA ILE A 4 21.82 -18.79 -63.97
C ILE A 4 21.26 -18.10 -62.72
N THR A 5 20.21 -18.72 -62.22
CA THR A 5 19.59 -18.66 -60.89
C THR A 5 20.63 -18.75 -59.76
N LYS A 6 20.49 -17.90 -58.74
CA LYS A 6 21.04 -18.16 -57.39
C LYS A 6 20.03 -17.71 -56.34
N TYR A 7 19.27 -18.67 -55.83
CA TYR A 7 18.59 -18.53 -54.55
C TYR A 7 19.67 -18.62 -53.46
N LEU A 8 19.88 -17.52 -52.73
CA LEU A 8 20.73 -17.53 -51.54
C LEU A 8 19.85 -18.00 -50.37
N SER A 9 19.87 -19.31 -50.11
CA SER A 9 19.27 -19.90 -48.91
C SER A 9 20.10 -19.48 -47.70
N LEU A 10 19.66 -18.45 -46.99
CA LEU A 10 20.25 -18.06 -45.72
C LEU A 10 19.72 -18.99 -44.62
N PHE A 11 20.48 -20.05 -44.33
CA PHE A 11 20.24 -20.93 -43.20
C PHE A 11 20.82 -20.26 -41.95
N LEU A 12 20.04 -19.42 -41.27
CA LEU A 12 20.44 -18.89 -39.96
C LEU A 12 19.96 -19.86 -38.88
N LEU A 13 20.92 -20.64 -38.39
CA LEU A 13 20.84 -21.57 -37.28
C LEU A 13 20.30 -20.85 -36.03
N THR A 14 19.02 -21.04 -35.72
CA THR A 14 18.45 -20.59 -34.45
C THR A 14 18.91 -21.53 -33.34
N VAL A 15 20.01 -21.17 -32.69
CA VAL A 15 20.40 -21.77 -31.41
C VAL A 15 19.36 -21.32 -30.38
N THR A 16 18.33 -22.13 -30.19
CA THR A 16 17.42 -21.99 -29.05
C THR A 16 18.14 -22.50 -27.82
N LEU A 17 18.79 -21.58 -27.09
CA LEU A 17 19.15 -21.84 -25.69
C LEU A 17 17.84 -21.98 -24.92
N VAL A 18 17.37 -23.22 -24.75
CA VAL A 18 16.39 -23.56 -23.73
C VAL A 18 17.11 -23.45 -22.39
N PHE A 19 17.22 -22.23 -21.87
CA PHE A 19 17.45 -22.05 -20.44
C PHE A 19 16.27 -22.69 -19.75
N GLY A 20 16.51 -23.84 -19.11
CA GLY A 20 15.55 -24.46 -18.23
C GLY A 20 15.10 -23.43 -17.21
N MET A 21 13.88 -22.91 -17.39
CA MET A 21 13.17 -22.19 -16.36
C MET A 21 13.05 -23.17 -15.20
N LYS A 22 13.94 -23.03 -14.21
CA LYS A 22 13.71 -23.61 -12.90
C LYS A 22 12.42 -22.97 -12.42
N ASN A 23 11.31 -23.69 -12.54
CA ASN A 23 10.12 -23.42 -11.77
C ASN A 23 10.54 -23.58 -10.32
N ILE A 24 10.98 -22.48 -9.70
CA ILE A 24 11.12 -22.41 -8.26
C ILE A 24 9.69 -22.47 -7.76
N ALA A 25 9.21 -23.67 -7.46
CA ALA A 25 7.97 -23.87 -6.73
C ALA A 25 8.14 -23.08 -5.42
N SER A 26 7.53 -21.90 -5.37
CA SER A 26 7.57 -21.06 -4.18
C SER A 26 6.71 -21.75 -3.13
N ALA A 27 7.32 -22.22 -2.05
CA ALA A 27 6.59 -22.84 -0.96
C ALA A 27 5.60 -21.82 -0.39
N GLN A 28 4.30 -22.11 -0.53
CA GLN A 28 3.25 -21.32 0.10
C GLN A 28 3.46 -21.35 1.62
N THR A 29 3.65 -20.18 2.23
CA THR A 29 3.75 -20.07 3.68
C THR A 29 2.34 -20.05 4.25
N ILE A 30 2.05 -20.88 5.25
CA ILE A 30 0.76 -20.89 5.95
C ILE A 30 0.98 -20.34 7.36
N HIS A 31 0.19 -19.36 7.74
CA HIS A 31 0.14 -18.83 9.08
C HIS A 31 -1.10 -19.35 9.81
N THR A 32 -0.92 -19.89 11.02
CA THR A 32 -2.03 -20.21 11.92
C THR A 32 -2.28 -19.02 12.84
N VAL A 33 -3.47 -18.45 12.74
CA VAL A 33 -3.91 -17.27 13.50
C VAL A 33 -3.82 -17.56 14.99
N GLN A 34 -3.21 -16.63 15.72
CA GLN A 34 -3.10 -16.62 17.17
C GLN A 34 -4.03 -15.57 17.77
N SER A 35 -4.29 -15.67 19.08
CA SER A 35 -5.05 -14.65 19.80
C SER A 35 -4.36 -13.29 19.64
N GLY A 36 -5.12 -12.28 19.19
CA GLY A 36 -4.63 -10.93 18.96
C GLY A 36 -4.04 -10.67 17.56
N ASP A 37 -4.00 -11.67 16.68
CA ASP A 37 -3.66 -11.46 15.27
C ASP A 37 -4.74 -10.67 14.53
N THR A 38 -4.29 -9.95 13.52
CA THR A 38 -5.12 -9.32 12.49
C THR A 38 -4.47 -9.62 11.15
N MET A 39 -5.22 -9.54 10.05
CA MET A 39 -4.62 -9.65 8.70
C MET A 39 -3.41 -8.73 8.53
N TRP A 40 -3.48 -7.56 9.17
CA TRP A 40 -2.41 -6.59 9.20
C TRP A 40 -1.18 -7.01 10.00
N LYS A 41 -1.34 -7.56 11.21
CA LYS A 41 -0.18 -8.09 11.97
C LYS A 41 0.48 -9.25 11.26
N ILE A 42 -0.31 -10.07 10.60
CA ILE A 42 0.18 -11.18 9.78
C ILE A 42 0.96 -10.62 8.57
N ALA A 43 0.39 -9.66 7.84
CA ALA A 43 1.05 -8.97 6.74
C ALA A 43 2.41 -8.39 7.14
N VAL A 44 2.47 -7.68 8.27
CA VAL A 44 3.71 -7.15 8.83
C VAL A 44 4.71 -8.26 9.16
N LYS A 45 4.28 -9.33 9.83
CA LYS A 45 5.14 -10.47 10.22
C LYS A 45 5.83 -11.10 9.02
N TYR A 46 5.13 -11.21 7.90
CA TYR A 46 5.63 -11.86 6.69
C TYR A 46 6.13 -10.89 5.62
N GLN A 47 6.14 -9.58 5.91
CA GLN A 47 6.55 -8.53 4.96
C GLN A 47 5.80 -8.60 3.62
N VAL A 48 4.50 -8.88 3.69
CA VAL A 48 3.58 -8.87 2.55
C VAL A 48 2.49 -7.84 2.81
N GLY A 49 1.83 -7.32 1.78
CA GLY A 49 0.72 -6.40 2.02
C GLY A 49 -0.56 -7.13 2.46
N VAL A 50 -1.42 -6.41 3.19
CA VAL A 50 -2.69 -6.99 3.69
C VAL A 50 -3.62 -7.36 2.56
N GLN A 51 -3.68 -6.55 1.51
CA GLN A 51 -4.58 -6.83 0.40
C GLN A 51 -4.17 -8.10 -0.35
N GLU A 52 -2.88 -8.39 -0.39
CA GLU A 52 -2.32 -9.60 -0.97
C GLU A 52 -2.66 -10.83 -0.15
N ILE A 53 -2.58 -10.71 1.19
CA ILE A 53 -3.09 -11.74 2.08
C ILE A 53 -4.60 -11.93 1.86
N ILE A 54 -5.39 -10.86 1.83
CA ILE A 54 -6.84 -10.96 1.64
C ILE A 54 -7.17 -11.62 0.29
N GLN A 55 -6.48 -11.24 -0.78
CA GLN A 55 -6.67 -11.80 -2.11
C GLN A 55 -6.25 -13.27 -2.21
N ALA A 56 -5.20 -13.66 -1.50
CA ALA A 56 -4.78 -15.06 -1.38
C ALA A 56 -5.75 -15.90 -0.52
N ASN A 57 -6.59 -15.25 0.28
CA ASN A 57 -7.49 -15.89 1.23
C ASN A 57 -8.97 -15.56 1.00
N LYS A 58 -9.46 -15.71 -0.24
CA LYS A 58 -10.87 -15.43 -0.59
C LYS A 58 -11.90 -16.24 0.21
N GLN A 59 -11.47 -17.34 0.84
CA GLN A 59 -12.30 -18.12 1.77
C GLN A 59 -12.62 -17.36 3.07
N ILE A 60 -11.89 -16.28 3.39
CA ILE A 60 -12.11 -15.45 4.57
C ILE A 60 -13.07 -14.33 4.21
N GLY A 61 -14.35 -14.53 4.49
CA GLY A 61 -15.41 -13.59 4.09
C GLY A 61 -15.28 -12.20 4.72
N ASN A 62 -14.85 -12.11 5.98
CA ASN A 62 -14.55 -10.84 6.63
C ASN A 62 -13.07 -10.79 7.07
N PRO A 63 -12.19 -10.08 6.34
CA PRO A 63 -10.79 -9.92 6.70
C PRO A 63 -10.51 -9.29 8.07
N ASN A 64 -11.47 -8.56 8.63
CA ASN A 64 -11.35 -7.96 9.96
C ASN A 64 -11.73 -8.93 11.09
N LEU A 65 -12.20 -10.14 10.76
CA LEU A 65 -12.66 -11.14 11.71
C LEU A 65 -12.02 -12.50 11.42
N ILE A 66 -10.84 -12.70 12.00
CA ILE A 66 -10.11 -13.98 11.98
C ILE A 66 -10.10 -14.61 13.37
N TYR A 67 -10.11 -15.94 13.44
CA TYR A 67 -10.20 -16.68 14.69
C TYR A 67 -8.91 -17.45 15.00
N PRO A 68 -8.49 -17.55 16.27
CA PRO A 68 -7.38 -18.41 16.65
C PRO A 68 -7.56 -19.84 16.10
N GLY A 69 -6.50 -20.39 15.51
CA GLY A 69 -6.53 -21.70 14.84
C GLY A 69 -6.95 -21.66 13.37
N GLN A 70 -7.51 -20.55 12.87
CA GLN A 70 -7.77 -20.35 11.45
C GLN A 70 -6.44 -20.27 10.69
N THR A 71 -6.42 -20.76 9.45
CA THR A 71 -5.24 -20.68 8.58
C THR A 71 -5.35 -19.53 7.59
N VAL A 72 -4.25 -18.81 7.41
CA VAL A 72 -4.08 -17.70 6.48
C VAL A 72 -2.91 -18.03 5.57
N GLN A 73 -3.18 -18.11 4.27
CA GLN A 73 -2.18 -18.27 3.22
C GLN A 73 -1.39 -16.98 3.06
N ILE A 74 -0.07 -17.08 3.14
CA ILE A 74 0.84 -15.96 2.98
C ILE A 74 1.44 -16.07 1.57
N PRO A 75 1.14 -15.11 0.67
CA PRO A 75 1.74 -15.10 -0.66
C PRO A 75 3.25 -14.92 -0.54
N SER A 76 4.04 -15.55 -1.40
CA SER A 76 5.50 -15.38 -1.36
C SER A 76 5.91 -14.01 -1.90
N THR A 77 7.01 -13.47 -1.39
CA THR A 77 7.53 -12.14 -1.75
C THR A 77 7.92 -11.99 -3.22
N ALA A 78 8.13 -13.09 -3.96
CA ALA A 78 8.32 -13.04 -5.41
C ALA A 78 7.04 -12.73 -6.20
N GLN A 79 5.87 -12.81 -5.54
CA GLN A 79 4.53 -12.59 -6.11
C GLN A 79 3.63 -11.70 -5.24
N ALA A 80 4.11 -11.20 -4.10
CA ALA A 80 3.36 -10.26 -3.28
C ALA A 80 3.29 -8.91 -4.01
N THR A 81 2.13 -8.63 -4.60
CA THR A 81 1.78 -7.27 -5.04
C THR A 81 2.05 -6.31 -3.88
N ILE A 82 2.51 -5.09 -4.16
CA ILE A 82 2.67 -4.08 -3.11
C ILE A 82 1.29 -3.46 -2.90
N SER A 83 0.81 -3.41 -1.64
CA SER A 83 -0.45 -2.74 -1.33
C SER A 83 -0.41 -1.28 -1.80
N MET A 84 -1.54 -0.72 -2.24
CA MET A 84 -1.54 0.66 -2.73
C MET A 84 -1.10 1.67 -1.65
N GLU A 85 -1.32 1.38 -0.37
CA GLU A 85 -0.86 2.23 0.73
C GLU A 85 0.67 2.21 0.85
N SER A 86 1.29 1.03 0.75
CA SER A 86 2.76 0.90 0.74
C SER A 86 3.38 1.55 -0.50
N GLN A 87 2.72 1.47 -1.67
CA GLN A 87 3.15 2.20 -2.88
C GLN A 87 3.10 3.73 -2.64
N VAL A 88 2.08 4.25 -1.97
CA VAL A 88 2.02 5.67 -1.59
C VAL A 88 3.20 6.05 -0.71
N VAL A 89 3.54 5.25 0.31
CA VAL A 89 4.69 5.53 1.19
C VAL A 89 6.00 5.55 0.40
N GLN A 90 6.20 4.61 -0.53
CA GLN A 90 7.38 4.59 -1.41
C GLN A 90 7.48 5.86 -2.25
N LEU A 91 6.41 6.22 -2.96
CA LEU A 91 6.36 7.42 -3.81
C LEU A 91 6.56 8.71 -3.00
N VAL A 92 5.99 8.79 -1.81
CA VAL A 92 6.20 9.93 -0.89
C VAL A 92 7.67 10.04 -0.50
N ASN A 93 8.33 8.92 -0.20
CA ASN A 93 9.75 8.92 0.13
C ASN A 93 10.64 9.22 -1.09
N GLU A 94 10.21 8.88 -2.30
CA GLU A 94 10.86 9.34 -3.53
C GLU A 94 10.75 10.87 -3.69
N GLU A 95 9.59 11.46 -3.45
CA GLU A 95 9.42 12.93 -3.48
C GLU A 95 10.28 13.63 -2.43
N ARG A 96 10.38 13.06 -1.22
CA ARG A 96 11.25 13.58 -0.15
C ARG A 96 12.73 13.47 -0.50
N ALA A 97 13.16 12.38 -1.13
CA ALA A 97 14.54 12.19 -1.56
C ALA A 97 14.98 13.23 -2.59
N LYS A 98 14.08 13.66 -3.50
CA LYS A 98 14.36 14.72 -4.50
C LYS A 98 14.79 16.05 -3.87
N VAL A 99 14.37 16.31 -2.63
CA VAL A 99 14.71 17.53 -1.88
C VAL A 99 15.65 17.26 -0.71
N GLY A 100 16.28 16.07 -0.66
CA GLY A 100 17.28 15.72 0.35
C GLY A 100 16.73 15.44 1.74
N LEU A 101 15.43 15.18 1.88
CA LEU A 101 14.82 14.85 3.17
C LEU A 101 14.96 13.37 3.51
N THR A 102 15.12 13.08 4.81
CA THR A 102 15.10 11.71 5.32
C THR A 102 13.76 11.04 5.01
N PRO A 103 13.76 9.76 4.58
CA PRO A 103 12.53 9.02 4.34
C PRO A 103 11.74 8.85 5.64
N LEU A 104 10.43 8.98 5.54
CA LEU A 104 9.50 8.69 6.63
C LEU A 104 9.45 7.20 6.85
N LYS A 105 9.51 6.80 8.12
CA LYS A 105 9.31 5.41 8.54
C LYS A 105 7.82 5.08 8.51
N GLU A 106 7.44 4.00 7.86
CA GLU A 106 6.05 3.52 7.91
C GLU A 106 5.68 3.14 9.35
N ASN A 107 4.60 3.74 9.87
CA ASN A 107 4.00 3.42 11.15
C ASN A 107 2.67 2.71 10.92
N TRP A 108 2.64 1.45 11.34
CA TRP A 108 1.55 0.54 11.13
C TRP A 108 0.30 0.88 11.98
N GLU A 109 0.49 1.42 13.18
CA GLU A 109 -0.60 1.88 14.05
C GLU A 109 -1.24 3.13 13.46
N LEU A 110 -0.42 4.05 12.94
CA LEU A 110 -0.89 5.26 12.28
C LEU A 110 -1.61 4.94 10.97
N ALA A 111 -1.13 3.95 10.20
CA ALA A 111 -1.82 3.46 9.01
C ALA A 111 -3.20 2.88 9.35
N ARG A 112 -3.34 2.20 10.51
CA ARG A 112 -4.64 1.77 11.01
C ARG A 112 -5.56 2.98 11.24
N VAL A 113 -5.09 4.01 11.94
CA VAL A 113 -5.89 5.24 12.16
C VAL A 113 -6.34 5.86 10.83
N ALA A 114 -5.42 5.99 9.87
CA ALA A 114 -5.72 6.53 8.55
C ALA A 114 -6.76 5.69 7.78
N ARG A 115 -6.76 4.36 7.90
CA ARG A 115 -7.80 3.50 7.29
C ARG A 115 -9.16 3.72 7.93
N PHE A 116 -9.22 3.79 9.26
CA PHE A 116 -10.47 4.10 9.97
C PHE A 116 -11.00 5.46 9.56
N LYS A 117 -10.12 6.46 9.35
CA LYS A 117 -10.51 7.78 8.84
C LYS A 117 -11.08 7.70 7.42
N SER A 118 -10.45 6.96 6.51
CA SER A 118 -10.97 6.74 5.15
C SER A 118 -12.32 6.01 5.14
N GLN A 119 -12.49 4.99 5.99
CA GLN A 119 -13.76 4.27 6.13
C GLN A 119 -14.84 5.17 6.73
N ASP A 120 -14.50 5.97 7.74
CA ASP A 120 -15.43 6.90 8.39
C ASP A 120 -15.99 7.94 7.41
N MET A 121 -15.14 8.46 6.51
CA MET A 121 -15.57 9.34 5.41
C MET A 121 -16.60 8.68 4.49
N ILE A 122 -16.48 7.37 4.26
CA ILE A 122 -17.44 6.60 3.47
C ILE A 122 -18.74 6.40 4.26
N ASP A 123 -18.65 5.89 5.48
CA ASP A 123 -19.79 5.49 6.30
C ASP A 123 -20.70 6.68 6.63
N HIS A 124 -20.09 7.82 6.94
CA HIS A 124 -20.79 9.06 7.29
C HIS A 124 -20.93 10.03 6.11
N ARG A 125 -20.57 9.60 4.88
CA ARG A 125 -20.76 10.33 3.62
C ARG A 125 -20.23 11.77 3.66
N TYR A 126 -19.02 11.96 4.17
CA TYR A 126 -18.38 13.27 4.26
C TYR A 126 -16.96 13.24 3.69
N PHE A 127 -16.40 14.41 3.41
CA PHE A 127 -15.01 14.57 3.01
C PHE A 127 -14.43 15.81 3.68
N SER A 128 -13.80 15.62 4.84
CA SER A 128 -13.27 16.69 5.69
C SER A 128 -12.21 16.12 6.63
N HIS A 129 -11.28 16.97 7.08
CA HIS A 129 -10.36 16.62 8.18
C HIS A 129 -11.13 16.31 9.47
N GLN A 130 -12.22 17.05 9.75
CA GLN A 130 -13.04 16.84 10.93
C GLN A 130 -13.95 15.62 10.75
N SER A 131 -13.74 14.59 11.57
CA SER A 131 -14.63 13.43 11.66
C SER A 131 -15.82 13.74 12.58
N PRO A 132 -17.07 13.34 12.20
CA PRO A 132 -18.21 13.38 13.08
C PRO A 132 -18.13 12.31 14.19
N THR A 133 -17.34 11.25 13.99
CA THR A 133 -17.18 10.12 14.91
C THR A 133 -15.99 10.31 15.85
N TYR A 134 -14.85 10.74 15.29
CA TYR A 134 -13.54 10.70 15.95
C TYR A 134 -12.91 12.07 16.21
N GLY A 135 -13.62 13.16 15.87
CA GLY A 135 -13.06 14.50 16.08
C GLY A 135 -12.03 14.91 15.02
N THR A 136 -11.05 15.71 15.41
CA THR A 136 -9.92 16.09 14.55
C THR A 136 -9.02 14.87 14.29
N PRO A 137 -8.21 14.84 13.22
CA PRO A 137 -7.24 13.74 13.02
C PRO A 137 -6.27 13.61 14.20
N PHE A 138 -5.94 14.72 14.84
CA PHE A 138 -5.06 14.80 16.01
C PHE A 138 -5.66 14.15 17.25
N GLN A 139 -6.98 14.32 17.46
CA GLN A 139 -7.71 13.65 18.51
C GLN A 139 -7.84 12.17 18.20
N MET A 140 -8.19 11.82 16.96
CA MET A 140 -8.31 10.44 16.51
C MET A 140 -7.00 9.64 16.71
N ILE A 141 -5.84 10.22 16.39
CA ILE A 141 -4.53 9.57 16.63
C ILE A 141 -4.34 9.28 18.13
N LYS A 142 -4.71 10.22 19.02
CA LYS A 142 -4.61 10.04 20.48
C LYS A 142 -5.59 9.01 21.02
N ASP A 143 -6.83 9.02 20.55
CA ASP A 143 -7.88 8.09 20.97
C ASP A 143 -7.56 6.64 20.58
N PHE A 144 -6.80 6.45 19.50
CA PHE A 144 -6.25 5.16 19.09
C PHE A 144 -4.98 4.75 19.87
N GLY A 145 -4.54 5.56 20.83
CA GLY A 145 -3.45 5.25 21.75
C GLY A 145 -2.06 5.69 21.27
N LEU A 146 -1.95 6.47 20.19
CA LEU A 146 -0.66 6.96 19.70
C LEU A 146 -0.33 8.33 20.31
N THR A 147 0.96 8.53 20.60
CA THR A 147 1.52 9.81 21.04
C THR A 147 2.39 10.43 19.95
N TYR A 148 2.45 11.76 19.90
CA TYR A 148 3.27 12.51 18.96
C TYR A 148 3.63 13.90 19.50
N ASN A 149 4.74 14.46 18.99
CA ASN A 149 5.15 15.85 19.19
C ASN A 149 4.58 16.79 18.12
N ALA A 150 4.52 16.32 16.87
CA ALA A 150 3.84 16.99 15.77
C ALA A 150 3.03 15.96 14.96
N ALA A 151 1.93 16.42 14.34
CA ALA A 151 1.11 15.58 13.47
C ALA A 151 0.58 16.38 12.28
N GLY A 152 0.29 15.68 11.18
CA GLY A 152 -0.31 16.25 9.97
C GLY A 152 -1.21 15.24 9.26
N GLU A 153 -2.12 15.74 8.41
CA GLU A 153 -3.02 14.91 7.60
C GLU A 153 -3.14 15.46 6.17
N ASN A 154 -3.11 14.56 5.20
CA ASN A 154 -3.62 14.78 3.85
C ASN A 154 -4.77 13.81 3.59
N ILE A 155 -5.86 14.27 2.98
CA ILE A 155 -6.96 13.42 2.52
C ILE A 155 -7.17 13.59 1.02
N ALA A 156 -7.66 12.55 0.35
CA ALA A 156 -8.01 12.60 -1.06
C ALA A 156 -9.16 11.62 -1.37
N ALA A 157 -9.91 11.91 -2.42
CA ALA A 157 -10.99 11.05 -2.90
C ALA A 157 -11.04 11.02 -4.44
N GLY A 158 -11.37 9.86 -4.99
CA GLY A 158 -11.53 9.63 -6.43
C GLY A 158 -10.31 9.09 -7.17
N GLN A 159 -9.11 9.18 -6.60
CA GLN A 159 -7.90 8.65 -7.26
C GLN A 159 -7.87 7.12 -7.18
N THR A 160 -7.64 6.47 -8.33
CA THR A 160 -7.76 5.01 -8.47
C THR A 160 -6.44 4.27 -8.27
N SER A 161 -5.34 4.99 -8.05
CA SER A 161 -4.00 4.43 -7.88
C SER A 161 -3.13 5.27 -6.93
N ALA A 162 -2.07 4.64 -6.39
CA ALA A 162 -1.07 5.29 -5.56
C ALA A 162 -0.38 6.47 -6.29
N GLN A 163 -0.01 6.28 -7.56
CA GLN A 163 0.60 7.33 -8.37
C GLN A 163 -0.33 8.54 -8.53
N ALA A 164 -1.61 8.29 -8.79
CA ALA A 164 -2.59 9.35 -9.01
C ALA A 164 -2.81 10.18 -7.74
N VAL A 165 -2.91 9.53 -6.57
CA VAL A 165 -3.11 10.26 -5.31
C VAL A 165 -1.88 11.03 -4.86
N VAL A 166 -0.66 10.48 -5.00
CA VAL A 166 0.57 11.21 -4.68
C VAL A 166 0.76 12.38 -5.63
N THR A 167 0.50 12.21 -6.92
CA THR A 167 0.53 13.33 -7.88
C THR A 167 -0.46 14.43 -7.49
N ALA A 168 -1.68 14.08 -7.09
CA ALA A 168 -2.68 15.04 -6.67
C ALA A 168 -2.26 15.81 -5.40
N TRP A 169 -1.73 15.12 -4.38
CA TRP A 169 -1.22 15.77 -3.17
C TRP A 169 -0.01 16.65 -3.47
N MET A 170 0.93 16.19 -4.29
CA MET A 170 2.07 17.00 -4.68
C MET A 170 1.63 18.21 -5.48
N ASN A 171 0.57 18.17 -6.29
CA ASN A 171 0.07 19.35 -7.00
C ASN A 171 -0.73 20.35 -6.13
N SER A 172 -0.86 20.09 -4.82
CA SER A 172 -1.55 20.97 -3.87
C SER A 172 -0.56 21.50 -2.83
N ASP A 173 -0.44 22.83 -2.72
CA ASP A 173 0.55 23.44 -1.82
C ASP A 173 0.40 23.01 -0.35
N GLY A 174 -0.84 22.90 0.15
CA GLY A 174 -1.11 22.44 1.51
C GLY A 174 -0.65 21.01 1.74
N HIS A 175 -1.04 20.10 0.85
CA HIS A 175 -0.68 18.68 0.97
C HIS A 175 0.82 18.42 0.74
N ARG A 176 1.42 19.11 -0.24
CA ARG A 176 2.85 19.07 -0.53
C ARG A 176 3.67 19.52 0.68
N LYS A 177 3.25 20.58 1.38
CA LYS A 177 3.93 21.05 2.60
C LYS A 177 3.99 19.98 3.68
N ASN A 178 2.93 19.19 3.86
CA ASN A 178 2.95 18.06 4.80
C ASN A 178 3.95 16.98 4.35
N ILE A 179 3.90 16.58 3.07
CA ILE A 179 4.78 15.55 2.49
C ILE A 179 6.26 15.92 2.63
N LEU A 180 6.60 17.19 2.37
CA LEU A 180 7.97 17.71 2.39
C LEU A 180 8.35 18.37 3.73
N SER A 181 7.56 18.19 4.79
CA SER A 181 7.91 18.71 6.11
C SER A 181 9.05 17.88 6.72
N SER A 182 10.08 18.56 7.20
CA SER A 182 11.15 17.95 8.01
C SER A 182 10.72 17.64 9.44
N GLN A 183 9.54 18.10 9.87
CA GLN A 183 9.05 17.90 11.24
C GLN A 183 8.53 16.48 11.50
N PHE A 184 8.23 15.72 10.45
CA PHE A 184 7.67 14.37 10.56
C PHE A 184 8.75 13.32 10.33
N THR A 185 8.65 12.24 11.08
CA THR A 185 9.57 11.09 11.01
C THR A 185 8.84 9.80 10.65
N GLU A 186 7.53 9.74 10.85
CA GLU A 186 6.70 8.56 10.62
C GLU A 186 5.47 8.89 9.77
N ILE A 187 5.00 7.92 8.99
CA ILE A 187 3.85 8.02 8.09
C ILE A 187 2.94 6.80 8.21
N GLY A 188 1.64 7.03 8.19
CA GLY A 188 0.62 6.00 8.01
C GLY A 188 -0.31 6.35 6.87
N VAL A 189 -0.57 5.40 5.96
CA VAL A 189 -1.48 5.59 4.83
C VAL A 189 -2.65 4.62 4.94
N GLY A 190 -3.85 5.13 4.72
CA GLY A 190 -5.08 4.36 4.74
C GLY A 190 -5.90 4.55 3.45
N TYR A 191 -6.25 3.44 2.81
CA TYR A 191 -7.05 3.38 1.60
C TYR A 191 -8.29 2.52 1.80
N VAL A 192 -9.43 3.04 1.34
CA VAL A 192 -10.68 2.27 1.27
C VAL A 192 -11.36 2.51 -0.09
N LYS A 193 -11.74 1.43 -0.75
CA LYS A 193 -12.58 1.47 -1.96
C LYS A 193 -14.06 1.49 -1.56
N GLY A 194 -14.82 2.43 -2.09
CA GLY A 194 -16.25 2.57 -1.82
C GLY A 194 -16.70 4.03 -1.72
N GLY A 195 -17.93 4.23 -1.25
CA GLY A 195 -18.53 5.56 -1.10
C GLY A 195 -18.83 6.27 -2.42
N SER A 196 -19.31 7.50 -2.33
CA SER A 196 -19.74 8.30 -3.48
C SER A 196 -18.60 8.68 -4.44
N HIS A 197 -17.36 8.74 -3.94
CA HIS A 197 -16.17 9.01 -4.75
C HIS A 197 -15.43 7.74 -5.19
N GLY A 198 -15.91 6.55 -4.84
CA GLY A 198 -15.33 5.25 -5.22
C GLY A 198 -14.01 4.88 -4.55
N HIS A 199 -13.17 5.85 -4.19
CA HIS A 199 -11.84 5.65 -3.60
C HIS A 199 -11.57 6.76 -2.58
N TYR A 200 -11.14 6.39 -1.37
CA TYR A 200 -10.81 7.32 -0.30
C TYR A 200 -9.42 7.03 0.26
N TRP A 201 -8.64 8.09 0.45
CA TRP A 201 -7.26 8.05 0.91
C TRP A 201 -7.06 9.00 2.07
N THR A 202 -6.31 8.53 3.06
CA THR A 202 -5.84 9.35 4.17
C THR A 202 -4.36 9.06 4.35
N GLN A 203 -3.56 10.11 4.47
CA GLN A 203 -2.15 10.07 4.83
C GLN A 203 -1.98 10.85 6.11
N MET A 204 -1.53 10.18 7.17
CA MET A 204 -1.22 10.81 8.45
C MET A 204 0.29 10.78 8.68
N PHE A 205 0.80 11.84 9.30
CA PHE A 205 2.20 12.01 9.63
C PHE A 205 2.33 12.27 11.12
N ILE A 206 3.40 11.75 11.74
CA ILE A 206 3.76 12.10 13.11
C ILE A 206 5.28 12.24 13.30
N SER A 207 5.67 12.89 14.39
CA SER A 207 6.97 12.73 15.03
C SER A 207 6.81 12.36 16.50
N LYS A 208 7.82 11.67 17.06
CA LYS A 208 7.87 11.28 18.47
C LYS A 208 8.88 12.10 19.26
#